data_AF-A0A2E6ZIF7-F1
#
_entry.id   AF-A0A2E6ZIF7-F1
#
_cell.length_a   1.000
_cell.length_b   1.000
_cell.length_c   1.000
_cell.angle_alpha   90.00
_cell.angle_beta   90.00
_cell.angle_gamma   90.00
#
_symmetry.space_group_name_H-M   'P 1'
#
loop_
_entity.id
_entity.type
_entity.pdbx_description
1 polymer ?
#
loop_
_entity_poly.entity_id
_entity_poly.type
_entity_poly.pdbx_seq_one_letter_code
_entity_poly.pdbx_strand_id
1 'polypeptide(L)'
;MATKHSKKKINKQKLARSLDEITNKVVKRKGYFFRKNRLNFYDIHDHHSKEKIVSDIPFQSTASAVTKRLNSKEHHRGIAIERLEQKISDFHKHYNDTVFYNYTLETTKDNFKRQIALTRIDLSISYLKNIKQDLINY
;
A
#
# COMPACT_ATOMS: atom_id res chain seq x y z
N MET A 1 -60.50 14.99 3.30
CA MET A 1 -59.44 14.09 2.78
C MET A 1 -58.15 14.89 2.62
N ALA A 2 -57.12 14.63 3.45
CA ALA A 2 -55.81 15.26 3.30
C ALA A 2 -54.86 14.30 2.58
N THR A 3 -54.27 14.73 1.47
CA THR A 3 -53.39 13.92 0.61
C THR A 3 -52.08 13.53 1.29
N LYS A 4 -51.64 12.28 1.12
CA LYS A 4 -50.43 11.62 1.68
C LYS A 4 -49.07 12.30 1.40
N HIS A 5 -49.04 13.45 0.73
CA HIS A 5 -47.82 14.16 0.33
C HIS A 5 -47.81 15.63 0.75
N SER A 6 -48.24 15.95 1.97
CA SER A 6 -47.93 17.26 2.56
C SER A 6 -46.41 17.37 2.73
N LYS A 7 -45.76 18.28 1.98
CA LYS A 7 -44.32 18.54 2.07
C LYS A 7 -44.01 18.95 3.52
N LYS A 8 -43.44 18.03 4.31
CA LYS A 8 -42.95 18.34 5.66
C LYS A 8 -42.08 19.60 5.57
N LYS A 9 -42.45 20.64 6.34
CA LYS A 9 -41.71 21.91 6.38
C LYS A 9 -40.33 21.62 7.02
N ILE A 10 -39.32 21.40 6.19
CA ILE A 10 -37.97 21.08 6.66
C ILE A 10 -37.40 22.34 7.32
N ASN A 11 -36.97 22.20 8.58
CA ASN A 11 -36.29 23.27 9.29
C ASN A 11 -34.87 23.44 8.71
N LYS A 12 -34.70 24.43 7.83
CA LYS A 12 -33.45 24.70 7.10
C LYS A 12 -32.26 24.92 8.05
N GLN A 13 -32.46 25.57 9.20
CA GLN A 13 -31.39 25.82 10.16
C GLN A 13 -30.94 24.54 10.87
N LYS A 14 -31.88 23.67 11.24
CA LYS A 14 -31.54 22.37 11.84
C LYS A 14 -30.81 21.47 10.83
N LEU A 15 -31.26 21.49 9.57
CA LEU A 15 -30.61 20.75 8.50
C LEU A 15 -29.17 21.23 8.25
N ALA A 16 -28.95 22.54 8.19
CA ALA A 16 -27.62 23.13 8.03
C ALA A 16 -26.68 22.70 9.16
N ARG A 17 -27.12 22.81 10.42
CA ARG A 17 -26.32 22.36 11.58
C ARG A 17 -25.99 20.87 11.51
N SER A 18 -26.95 20.02 11.16
CA SER A 18 -26.70 18.58 11.00
C SER A 18 -25.73 18.28 9.85
N LEU A 19 -25.80 19.02 8.74
CA LEU A 19 -24.85 18.91 7.64
C LEU A 19 -23.44 19.35 8.08
N ASP A 20 -23.32 20.44 8.82
CA ASP A 20 -22.04 20.92 9.35
C ASP A 20 -21.42 19.92 10.33
N GLU A 21 -22.23 19.33 11.21
CA GLU A 21 -21.77 18.27 12.13
C GLU A 21 -21.29 17.02 11.40
N ILE A 22 -22.02 16.58 10.36
CA ILE A 22 -21.61 15.44 9.52
C ILE A 22 -20.31 15.78 8.80
N THR A 23 -20.22 16.96 8.20
CA THR A 23 -19.04 17.43 7.47
C THR A 23 -17.82 17.47 8.38
N ASN A 24 -17.96 18.06 9.59
CA ASN A 24 -16.89 18.11 10.58
C ASN A 24 -16.46 16.72 11.06
N LYS A 25 -17.40 15.78 11.22
CA LYS A 25 -17.08 14.38 11.57
C LYS A 25 -16.35 13.64 10.45
N VAL A 26 -16.68 13.92 9.18
CA VAL A 26 -16.00 13.32 8.01
C VAL A 26 -14.60 13.91 7.85
N VAL A 27 -14.46 15.23 7.95
CA VAL A 27 -13.17 15.92 7.86
C VAL A 27 -12.19 15.45 8.93
N LYS A 28 -12.65 15.18 10.16
CA LYS A 28 -11.80 14.67 11.25
C LYS A 28 -11.34 13.22 11.09
N ARG A 29 -11.93 12.44 10.16
CA ARG A 29 -11.46 11.08 9.90
C ARG A 29 -10.17 11.14 9.09
N LYS A 30 -9.09 10.60 9.64
CA LYS A 30 -7.89 10.28 8.86
C LYS A 30 -8.26 9.18 7.89
N GLY A 31 -8.10 9.46 6.60
CA GLY A 31 -8.39 8.53 5.52
C GLY A 31 -7.11 8.25 4.76
N TYR A 32 -6.89 7.00 4.38
CA TYR A 32 -5.74 6.55 3.64
C TYR A 32 -6.18 5.92 2.33
N PHE A 33 -5.42 6.15 1.27
CA PHE A 33 -5.65 5.55 -0.04
C PHE A 33 -4.33 5.14 -0.66
N PHE A 34 -4.35 4.11 -1.50
CA PHE A 34 -3.18 3.69 -2.26
C PHE A 34 -3.30 4.10 -3.73
N ARG A 35 -2.18 4.39 -4.37
CA ARG A 35 -2.11 4.67 -5.81
C ARG A 35 -0.89 4.00 -6.43
N LYS A 36 -0.96 3.72 -7.73
CA LYS A 36 0.17 3.18 -8.47
C LYS A 36 1.17 4.30 -8.80
N ASN A 37 2.46 4.03 -8.64
CA ASN A 37 3.53 4.95 -8.95
C ASN A 37 4.09 4.73 -10.37
N ARG A 38 5.04 5.58 -10.80
CA ARG A 38 5.65 5.51 -12.14
C ARG A 38 6.41 4.21 -12.41
N LEU A 39 6.89 3.55 -11.35
CA LEU A 39 7.63 2.30 -11.39
C LEU A 39 6.74 1.07 -11.29
N ASN A 40 5.42 1.24 -11.45
CA ASN A 40 4.40 0.20 -11.30
C ASN A 40 4.24 -0.40 -9.89
N PHE A 41 4.82 0.19 -8.85
CA PHE A 41 4.58 -0.16 -7.46
C PHE A 41 3.43 0.66 -6.84
N TYR A 42 3.05 0.37 -5.60
CA TYR A 42 1.94 1.02 -4.92
C TYR A 42 2.41 1.88 -3.73
N ASP A 43 1.99 3.14 -3.71
CA ASP A 43 2.26 4.08 -2.61
C ASP A 43 0.98 4.34 -1.82
N ILE A 44 1.08 4.37 -0.50
CA ILE A 44 -0.03 4.72 0.42
C ILE A 44 0.11 6.17 0.84
N HIS A 45 -0.98 6.93 0.70
CA HIS A 45 -1.06 8.35 0.99
C HIS A 45 -2.09 8.66 2.07
N ASP A 46 -1.80 9.67 2.89
CA ASP A 46 -2.82 10.34 3.71
C ASP A 46 -3.72 11.20 2.80
N HIS A 47 -5.02 11.13 3.02
CA HIS A 47 -6.00 11.94 2.29
C HIS A 47 -5.85 13.44 2.56
N HIS A 48 -5.46 13.83 3.78
CA HIS A 48 -5.36 15.23 4.19
C HIS A 48 -4.02 15.86 3.78
N SER A 49 -2.91 15.30 4.27
CA SER A 49 -1.58 15.85 3.99
C SER A 49 -1.07 15.50 2.59
N LYS A 50 -1.65 14.48 1.94
CA LYS A 50 -1.17 13.89 0.67
C LYS A 50 0.25 13.32 0.76
N GLU A 51 0.81 13.26 1.97
CA GLU A 51 2.13 12.69 2.22
C GLU A 51 2.12 11.18 2.01
N LYS A 52 3.28 10.65 1.62
CA LYS A 52 3.51 9.22 1.50
C LYS A 52 3.79 8.65 2.88
N ILE A 53 3.05 7.61 3.26
CA ILE A 53 3.24 6.91 4.52
C ILE A 53 4.09 5.67 4.30
N VAL A 54 3.80 4.95 3.21
CA VAL A 54 4.57 3.78 2.77
C VAL A 54 4.73 3.90 1.26
N SER A 55 5.94 3.72 0.76
CA SER A 55 6.24 3.76 -0.67
C SER A 55 6.61 2.39 -1.23
N ASP A 56 6.45 2.25 -2.54
CA ASP A 56 7.00 1.16 -3.34
C ASP A 56 6.57 -0.25 -2.93
N ILE A 57 5.31 -0.40 -2.47
CA ILE A 57 4.73 -1.70 -2.16
C ILE A 57 4.63 -2.54 -3.44
N PRO A 58 5.20 -3.76 -3.50
CA PRO A 58 5.22 -4.57 -4.71
C PRO A 58 3.85 -5.08 -5.18
N PHE A 59 2.95 -5.38 -4.24
CA PHE A 59 1.69 -6.07 -4.52
C PHE A 59 0.47 -5.24 -4.16
N GLN A 60 -0.53 -5.23 -5.06
CA GLN A 60 -1.79 -4.52 -4.84
C GLN A 60 -2.58 -5.09 -3.65
N SER A 61 -2.55 -6.41 -3.47
CA SER A 61 -3.22 -7.10 -2.35
C SER A 61 -2.70 -6.59 -1.01
N THR A 62 -1.37 -6.52 -0.85
CA THR A 62 -0.70 -5.98 0.32
C THR A 62 -1.06 -4.51 0.53
N ALA A 63 -0.97 -3.67 -0.52
CA ALA A 63 -1.32 -2.25 -0.41
C ALA A 63 -2.79 -2.06 0.03
N SER A 64 -3.72 -2.85 -0.52
CA SER A 64 -5.13 -2.86 -0.14
C SER A 64 -5.32 -3.32 1.32
N ALA A 65 -4.64 -4.39 1.75
CA ALA A 65 -4.74 -4.90 3.12
C ALA A 65 -4.24 -3.86 4.14
N VAL A 66 -3.08 -3.26 3.88
CA VAL A 66 -2.49 -2.21 4.72
C VAL A 66 -3.41 -1.00 4.77
N THR A 67 -3.91 -0.53 3.62
CA THR A 67 -4.83 0.61 3.56
C THR A 67 -6.13 0.34 4.31
N LYS A 68 -6.70 -0.86 4.22
CA LYS A 68 -7.90 -1.25 4.98
C LYS A 68 -7.66 -1.26 6.49
N ARG A 69 -6.51 -1.78 6.93
CA ARG A 69 -6.11 -1.76 8.35
C ARG A 69 -5.89 -0.33 8.84
N LEU A 70 -5.22 0.49 8.03
CA LEU A 70 -5.01 1.90 8.33
C LEU A 70 -6.32 2.65 8.45
N ASN A 71 -7.35 2.34 7.66
CA ASN A 71 -8.67 2.97 7.73
C ASN A 71 -9.62 2.36 8.77
N SER A 72 -9.19 1.33 9.50
CA SER A 72 -10.05 0.64 10.47
C SER A 72 -10.18 1.45 11.77
N LYS A 73 -11.28 1.25 12.51
CA LYS A 73 -11.53 1.92 13.80
C LYS A 73 -10.51 1.54 14.88
N GLU A 74 -9.74 0.48 14.66
CA GLU A 74 -8.67 -0.01 15.52
C GLU A 74 -7.31 0.61 15.17
N HIS A 75 -7.24 1.91 14.85
CA HIS A 75 -5.97 2.63 14.62
C HIS A 75 -4.91 2.41 15.73
N HIS A 76 -5.36 2.07 16.94
CA HIS A 76 -4.58 1.81 18.15
C HIS A 76 -3.71 0.55 18.07
N ARG A 77 -4.09 -0.44 17.23
CA ARG A 77 -3.22 -1.57 16.88
C ARG A 77 -2.29 -1.11 15.77
N GLY A 78 -1.31 -0.29 16.14
CA GLY A 78 -0.36 0.31 15.21
C GLY A 78 0.16 -0.75 14.23
N ILE A 79 -0.03 -0.49 12.94
CA ILE A 79 0.63 -1.28 11.91
C ILE A 79 2.13 -1.06 12.10
N ALA A 80 2.91 -2.14 12.19
CA ALA A 80 4.37 -2.05 12.21
C ALA A 80 4.85 -1.64 10.81
N ILE A 81 4.72 -0.35 10.50
CA ILE A 81 5.08 0.25 9.21
C ILE A 81 6.57 0.02 8.95
N GLU A 82 7.44 0.20 9.95
CA GLU A 82 8.88 -0.04 9.84
C GLU A 82 9.19 -1.47 9.38
N ARG A 83 8.49 -2.47 9.93
CA ARG A 83 8.67 -3.88 9.55
C ARG A 83 8.20 -4.14 8.11
N LEU A 84 7.15 -3.45 7.68
CA LEU A 84 6.67 -3.53 6.31
C LEU A 84 7.67 -2.89 5.34
N GLU A 85 8.20 -1.72 5.67
CA GLU A 85 9.22 -1.01 4.90
C GLU A 85 10.51 -1.83 4.76
N GLN A 86 10.95 -2.49 5.84
CA GLN A 86 12.09 -3.42 5.77
C GLN A 86 11.84 -4.55 4.77
N LYS A 87 10.66 -5.20 4.81
CA LYS A 87 10.31 -6.26 3.86
C LYS A 87 10.24 -5.76 2.42
N ILE A 88 9.76 -4.54 2.21
CA ILE A 88 9.72 -3.90 0.88
C ILE A 88 11.14 -3.62 0.41
N SER A 89 12.01 -3.09 1.27
CA SER A 89 13.43 -2.85 0.96
C SER A 89 14.15 -4.15 0.58
N ASP A 90 13.93 -5.23 1.34
CA ASP A 90 14.52 -6.54 1.04
C ASP A 90 14.02 -7.10 -0.30
N PHE A 91 12.73 -6.89 -0.62
CA PHE A 91 12.19 -7.25 -1.92
C PHE A 91 12.93 -6.52 -3.05
N HIS A 92 13.08 -5.19 -2.96
CA HIS A 92 13.74 -4.39 -3.99
C HIS A 92 15.21 -4.75 -4.14
N LYS A 93 15.90 -5.03 -3.04
CA LYS A 93 17.28 -5.51 -3.05
C LYS A 93 17.41 -6.79 -3.88
N HIS A 94 16.65 -7.83 -3.54
CA HIS A 94 16.75 -9.10 -4.24
C HIS A 94 16.19 -9.04 -5.67
N TYR A 95 15.19 -8.19 -5.92
CA TYR A 95 14.71 -7.94 -7.28
C TYR A 95 15.82 -7.31 -8.14
N ASN A 96 16.50 -6.27 -7.64
CA ASN A 96 17.61 -5.63 -8.35
C ASN A 96 18.78 -6.60 -8.56
N ASP A 97 19.12 -7.43 -7.56
CA ASP A 97 20.13 -8.48 -7.69
C ASP A 97 19.78 -9.44 -8.83
N THR A 98 18.52 -9.89 -8.94
CA THR A 98 18.12 -10.79 -10.04
C THR A 98 18.30 -10.15 -11.42
N VAL A 99 17.93 -8.88 -11.59
CA VAL A 99 18.11 -8.15 -12.86
C VAL A 99 19.59 -7.99 -13.20
N PHE A 100 20.42 -7.58 -12.22
CA PHE A 100 21.84 -7.36 -12.41
C PHE A 100 22.60 -8.64 -12.77
N TYR A 101 22.37 -9.71 -12.00
CA TYR A 101 23.04 -10.97 -12.24
C TYR A 101 22.53 -11.67 -13.50
N ASN A 102 21.26 -11.50 -13.88
CA ASN A 102 20.77 -12.02 -15.16
C ASN A 102 21.52 -11.40 -16.34
N TYR A 103 21.71 -10.07 -16.33
CA TYR A 103 22.54 -9.40 -17.33
C TYR A 103 24.00 -9.90 -17.30
N THR A 104 24.54 -10.16 -16.11
CA THR A 104 25.90 -10.71 -15.96
C THR A 104 26.02 -12.11 -16.58
N LEU A 105 24.98 -12.95 -16.47
CA LEU A 105 24.96 -14.28 -17.09
C LEU A 105 24.93 -14.24 -18.62
N GLU A 106 24.24 -13.26 -19.18
CA GLU A 106 24.12 -13.09 -20.63
C GLU A 106 25.42 -12.55 -21.25
N THR A 107 26.13 -11.69 -20.52
CA THR A 107 27.29 -10.96 -21.05
C THR A 107 28.64 -11.57 -20.69
N THR A 108 28.74 -12.32 -19.59
CA THR A 108 30.02 -12.87 -19.16
C THR A 108 30.44 -14.06 -20.02
N LYS A 109 31.72 -14.09 -20.41
CA LYS A 109 32.37 -15.23 -21.07
C LYS A 109 33.11 -16.14 -20.09
N ASP A 110 33.26 -15.69 -18.85
CA ASP A 110 33.96 -16.41 -17.78
C ASP A 110 32.98 -17.37 -17.10
N ASN A 111 33.24 -18.68 -17.26
CA ASN A 111 32.41 -19.74 -16.70
C ASN A 111 32.34 -19.71 -15.17
N PHE A 112 33.42 -19.32 -14.48
CA PHE A 112 33.44 -19.26 -13.03
C PHE A 112 32.55 -18.11 -12.53
N LYS A 113 32.66 -16.93 -13.16
CA LYS A 113 31.76 -15.79 -12.86
C LYS A 113 30.31 -16.12 -13.17
N ARG A 114 30.06 -16.87 -14.26
CA ARG A 114 28.71 -17.33 -14.62
C ARG A 114 28.13 -18.24 -13.54
N GLN A 115 28.92 -19.18 -13.01
CA GLN A 115 28.49 -20.07 -11.94
C GLN A 115 28.18 -19.31 -10.64
N ILE A 116 29.01 -18.33 -10.27
CA ILE A 116 28.75 -17.47 -9.10
C ILE A 116 27.45 -16.69 -9.29
N ALA A 117 27.23 -16.09 -10.47
CA ALA A 117 26.03 -15.33 -10.76
C ALA A 117 24.77 -16.21 -10.71
N LEU A 118 24.81 -17.44 -11.24
CA LEU A 118 23.71 -18.40 -11.12
C LEU A 118 23.34 -18.65 -9.65
N THR A 119 24.32 -19.00 -8.82
CA THR A 119 24.08 -19.25 -7.38
C THR A 119 23.49 -18.02 -6.67
N ARG A 120 23.93 -16.81 -7.03
CA ARG A 120 23.39 -15.56 -6.45
C ARG A 120 21.95 -15.29 -6.86
N ILE A 121 21.59 -15.59 -8.11
CA ILE A 121 20.21 -15.50 -8.59
C ILE A 121 19.34 -16.51 -7.85
N ASP A 122 19.76 -17.77 -7.73
CA ASP A 122 18.99 -18.81 -7.05
C ASP A 122 18.69 -18.44 -5.59
N LEU A 123 19.69 -17.92 -4.88
CA LEU A 123 19.50 -17.39 -3.53
C LEU A 123 18.48 -16.23 -3.52
N SER A 124 18.64 -15.25 -4.40
CA SER A 124 17.74 -14.09 -4.48
C SER A 124 16.30 -14.48 -4.80
N ILE A 125 16.10 -15.45 -5.70
CA ILE A 125 14.78 -16.01 -6.02
C ILE A 125 14.16 -16.69 -4.79
N SER A 126 14.96 -17.44 -4.03
CA SER A 126 14.48 -18.07 -2.79
C SER A 126 14.01 -17.03 -1.77
N TYR A 127 14.79 -15.97 -1.56
CA TYR A 127 14.39 -14.85 -0.69
C TYR A 127 13.12 -14.15 -1.20
N LEU A 128 13.02 -13.87 -2.49
CA LEU A 128 11.83 -13.24 -3.08
C LEU A 128 10.57 -14.08 -2.88
N LYS A 129 10.66 -15.41 -2.98
CA LYS A 129 9.53 -16.31 -2.71
C LYS A 129 9.04 -16.20 -1.26
N ASN A 130 9.98 -16.19 -0.31
CA ASN A 130 9.66 -16.04 1.12
C ASN A 130 9.03 -14.67 1.41
N ILE A 131 9.64 -13.59 0.91
CA ILE A 131 9.15 -12.22 1.09
C ILE A 131 7.77 -12.05 0.46
N LYS A 132 7.54 -12.62 -0.73
CA LYS A 132 6.23 -12.62 -1.37
C LYS A 132 5.17 -13.29 -0.49
N GLN A 133 5.47 -14.44 0.09
CA GLN A 133 4.54 -15.14 0.96
C GLN A 133 4.18 -14.31 2.20
N ASP A 134 5.18 -13.66 2.79
CA ASP A 134 4.99 -12.78 3.93
C ASP A 134 4.16 -11.53 3.60
N LEU A 135 4.39 -10.92 2.43
CA LEU A 135 3.68 -9.71 2.00
C LEU A 135 2.23 -10.01 1.60
N ILE A 136 1.95 -11.18 1.02
CA ILE A 136 0.58 -11.60 0.68
C ILE A 136 -0.23 -11.91 1.95
N ASN A 137 0.41 -12.51 2.95
CA ASN A 137 -0.22 -12.85 4.22
C ASN A 137 -0.26 -11.70 5.24
N TYR A 138 0.19 -10.49 4.85
CA TYR A 138 0.31 -9.35 5.73
C TYR A 138 -1.02 -8.89 6.33
#